data_AF-A0A7J5U4Q8-F1
#
_entry.id   AF-A0A7J5U4Q8-F1
#
_cell.length_a   1.000
_cell.length_b   1.000
_cell.length_c   1.000
_cell.angle_alpha   90.00
_cell.angle_beta   90.00
_cell.angle_gamma   90.00
#
_symmetry.space_group_name_H-M   'P 1'
#
loop_
_entity.id
_entity.type
_entity.pdbx_description
1 polymer ?
#
loop_
_entity_poly.entity_id
_entity_poly.type
_entity_poly.pdbx_seq_one_letter_code
_entity_poly.pdbx_strand_id
1 'polypeptide(L)'
;MNKLLRISYLLGLSASVSLPAVAQMGFNSPSGVRPTQDLEIYSRNGFAVQRRYQYANADPNASINNLSCASPAPDLTTAAGTLKDPAGDGNYSASINCAQKISVPTTINGVPTVGIELIFDDLDTEPLADYISIRDANGFEQLFSGNTPTRYIVLSSEATIRFVTNSNATVGRGFRLRWRALLDEPSTSPAPITFGAAMQFDVFRSSFKAGFANVSSGFNSLALGYFNVASGANASVLGSNNIASGYGTTVMGSGNSANGFLASTMGTQNVASGDYSSAMGRLVSTNSQTGSFILGDADPNNSGLTTSTAANQFTARFAGGYRLLTTSGTSANGAVLAPNASSWATISDSTKKENFRPVDGTGLLQKIGAMRVGTWNYKGQAGIRHYGPMAQDFFAAFGHDGLGTIGCDTLLENHDFTAVTFTAVQALIKENEQLKAEIVRLKADAARADSRLNALENVLLNKKERVSAVRRKR
;
A
#
# COMPACT_ATOMS: atom_id res chain seq x y z
N MET A 1 8.27 -45.73 73.08
CA MET A 1 9.29 -45.87 74.15
C MET A 1 10.64 -46.19 73.52
N ASN A 2 11.72 -45.85 74.21
CA ASN A 2 13.15 -46.06 73.88
C ASN A 2 13.80 -45.26 72.73
N LYS A 3 15.04 -44.84 73.03
CA LYS A 3 16.01 -44.06 72.23
C LYS A 3 17.14 -44.98 71.73
N LEU A 4 18.10 -44.36 71.02
CA LEU A 4 19.54 -44.69 70.79
C LEU A 4 19.85 -45.16 69.34
N LEU A 5 20.46 -44.31 68.49
CA LEU A 5 21.91 -44.00 68.31
C LEU A 5 22.63 -45.05 67.42
N ARG A 6 23.62 -44.78 66.53
CA ARG A 6 24.16 -43.55 65.88
C ARG A 6 25.18 -43.97 64.77
N ILE A 7 25.40 -43.13 63.74
CA ILE A 7 26.67 -42.66 63.07
C ILE A 7 27.97 -43.52 63.16
N SER A 8 28.87 -43.70 62.15
CA SER A 8 28.89 -43.47 60.66
C SER A 8 30.24 -43.89 59.97
N TYR A 9 30.24 -44.00 58.62
CA TYR A 9 31.30 -43.65 57.61
C TYR A 9 32.60 -44.50 57.30
N LEU A 10 32.94 -44.54 55.98
CA LEU A 10 34.25 -44.76 55.28
C LEU A 10 34.81 -46.23 55.20
N LEU A 11 35.53 -46.74 54.18
CA LEU A 11 36.22 -46.17 52.97
C LEU A 11 36.57 -47.25 51.88
N GLY A 12 36.45 -46.96 50.57
CA GLY A 12 37.16 -47.60 49.41
C GLY A 12 36.85 -49.09 49.02
N LEU A 13 37.05 -49.58 47.78
CA LEU A 13 37.40 -48.97 46.47
C LEU A 13 36.97 -49.90 45.28
N SER A 14 36.50 -49.30 44.18
CA SER A 14 36.52 -49.78 42.76
C SER A 14 36.14 -51.23 42.37
N ALA A 15 35.01 -51.36 41.64
CA ALA A 15 34.92 -52.18 40.43
C ALA A 15 33.98 -51.48 39.43
N SER A 16 34.45 -51.23 38.20
CA SER A 16 33.76 -50.38 37.22
C SER A 16 33.30 -51.16 35.99
N VAL A 17 31.99 -51.22 35.76
CA VAL A 17 31.39 -51.56 34.45
C VAL A 17 30.23 -50.61 34.13
N SER A 18 30.36 -49.97 32.97
CA SER A 18 29.45 -49.09 32.22
C SER A 18 27.96 -48.96 32.60
N LEU A 19 27.54 -47.69 32.72
CA LEU A 19 26.18 -47.20 32.46
C LEU A 19 25.80 -47.37 30.96
N PRO A 20 24.51 -47.23 30.58
CA PRO A 20 23.99 -45.88 30.33
C PRO A 20 22.86 -45.49 31.30
N ALA A 21 23.00 -44.33 31.91
CA ALA A 21 21.88 -43.62 32.51
C ALA A 21 21.02 -43.09 31.36
N VAL A 22 19.70 -43.34 31.41
CA VAL A 22 18.77 -42.79 30.44
C VAL A 22 18.64 -41.28 30.70
N ALA A 23 19.19 -40.47 29.81
CA ALA A 23 19.00 -39.04 29.79
C ALA A 23 18.86 -38.56 28.35
N GLN A 24 17.71 -37.95 28.01
CA GLN A 24 17.66 -36.77 27.14
C GLN A 24 16.24 -36.18 27.05
N MET A 25 16.06 -35.01 27.66
CA MET A 25 15.24 -33.94 27.10
C MET A 25 16.07 -32.66 27.15
N GLY A 26 17.02 -32.59 26.21
CA GLY A 26 17.99 -31.53 26.02
C GLY A 26 18.83 -31.93 24.81
N PHE A 27 18.62 -31.26 23.67
CA PHE A 27 19.28 -31.62 22.43
C PHE A 27 20.76 -31.22 22.50
N ASN A 28 21.59 -32.18 22.92
CA ASN A 28 23.05 -32.19 22.94
C ASN A 28 23.80 -31.09 23.75
N SER A 29 23.67 -31.09 25.08
CA SER A 29 24.75 -30.59 25.93
C SER A 29 25.82 -31.68 26.17
N PRO A 30 27.13 -31.40 26.10
CA PRO A 30 28.15 -32.34 26.54
C PRO A 30 27.97 -32.75 28.01
N SER A 31 28.31 -34.00 28.35
CA SER A 31 28.19 -34.54 29.71
C SER A 31 28.88 -33.63 30.75
N GLY A 32 28.09 -33.01 31.62
CA GLY A 32 28.55 -32.13 32.69
C GLY A 32 28.20 -30.64 32.55
N VAL A 33 27.71 -30.18 31.40
CA VAL A 33 27.30 -28.77 31.20
C VAL A 33 25.81 -28.61 31.49
N ARG A 34 25.44 -27.76 32.46
CA ARG A 34 24.05 -27.30 32.63
C ARG A 34 23.75 -26.21 31.59
N PRO A 35 22.69 -26.34 30.76
CA PRO A 35 22.24 -25.26 29.90
C PRO A 35 21.87 -24.03 30.74
N THR A 36 22.24 -22.84 30.28
CA THR A 36 21.88 -21.56 30.91
C THR A 36 20.75 -20.83 30.20
N GLN A 37 20.25 -21.36 29.08
CA GLN A 37 19.03 -20.96 28.37
C GLN A 37 18.34 -22.21 27.77
N ASP A 38 17.01 -22.24 27.77
CA ASP A 38 16.22 -23.49 27.74
C ASP A 38 15.85 -24.05 26.34
N LEU A 39 16.42 -23.56 25.23
CA LEU A 39 16.04 -24.05 23.89
C LEU A 39 17.14 -23.89 22.82
N GLU A 40 17.67 -25.01 22.32
CA GLU A 40 18.46 -25.07 21.08
C GLU A 40 17.79 -25.98 20.04
N ILE A 41 17.62 -25.46 18.82
CA ILE A 41 17.00 -26.19 17.69
C ILE A 41 18.04 -26.38 16.58
N TYR A 42 18.65 -27.57 16.54
CA TYR A 42 19.54 -27.95 15.43
C TYR A 42 18.75 -28.56 14.28
N SER A 43 18.28 -27.71 13.38
CA SER A 43 17.67 -28.18 12.14
C SER A 43 18.70 -28.29 11.03
N ARG A 44 18.89 -29.47 10.42
CA ARG A 44 19.53 -29.53 9.11
C ARG A 44 18.63 -28.96 7.99
N ASN A 45 17.30 -28.97 8.18
CA ASN A 45 16.29 -28.58 7.16
C ASN A 45 15.06 -27.79 7.70
N GLY A 46 15.14 -27.10 8.85
CA GLY A 46 14.05 -26.26 9.42
C GLY A 46 13.28 -26.81 10.63
N PHE A 47 12.39 -25.97 11.20
CA PHE A 47 11.47 -26.28 12.31
C PHE A 47 10.03 -25.97 11.86
N ALA A 48 9.13 -26.95 11.94
CA ALA A 48 7.76 -26.84 11.46
C ALA A 48 6.75 -27.07 12.59
N VAL A 49 5.81 -26.13 12.76
CA VAL A 49 4.64 -26.28 13.63
C VAL A 49 3.42 -26.38 12.74
N GLN A 50 2.67 -27.48 12.84
CA GLN A 50 1.53 -27.78 11.99
C GLN A 50 0.42 -28.46 12.78
N ARG A 51 -0.80 -28.48 12.23
CA ARG A 51 -1.90 -29.27 12.76
C ARG A 51 -1.53 -30.77 12.74
N ARG A 52 -1.99 -31.52 13.76
CA ARG A 52 -1.88 -32.98 13.77
C ARG A 52 -2.84 -33.59 12.76
N TYR A 53 -2.41 -34.63 12.06
CA TYR A 53 -3.20 -35.36 11.07
C TYR A 53 -2.88 -36.85 11.13
N GLN A 54 -3.76 -37.66 10.56
CA GLN A 54 -3.60 -39.10 10.40
C GLN A 54 -3.66 -39.48 8.91
N TYR A 55 -3.09 -40.62 8.55
CA TYR A 55 -3.24 -41.17 7.20
C TYR A 55 -4.52 -42.00 7.13
N ALA A 56 -5.22 -41.99 5.99
CA ALA A 56 -6.24 -43.00 5.72
C ALA A 56 -5.60 -44.40 5.68
N ASN A 57 -6.24 -45.37 6.36
CA ASN A 57 -5.74 -46.74 6.50
C ASN A 57 -5.85 -47.62 5.22
N ALA A 58 -6.16 -47.02 4.07
CA ALA A 58 -6.23 -47.73 2.79
C ALA A 58 -4.82 -48.00 2.24
N ASP A 59 -4.61 -49.20 1.67
CA ASP A 59 -3.34 -49.56 1.03
C ASP A 59 -3.22 -48.93 -0.37
N PRO A 60 -2.20 -48.09 -0.65
CA PRO A 60 -1.94 -47.55 -1.99
C PRO A 60 -1.72 -48.61 -3.08
N ASN A 61 -1.36 -49.84 -2.72
CA ASN A 61 -1.14 -50.93 -3.69
C ASN A 61 -2.43 -51.69 -4.05
N ALA A 62 -3.53 -51.48 -3.31
CA ALA A 62 -4.83 -52.07 -3.63
C ALA A 62 -5.54 -51.37 -4.81
N SER A 63 -5.07 -50.18 -5.22
CA SER A 63 -5.57 -49.43 -6.38
C SER A 63 -4.38 -48.88 -7.18
N ILE A 64 -3.91 -49.65 -8.16
CA ILE A 64 -2.85 -49.26 -9.08
C ILE A 64 -3.48 -48.86 -10.41
N ASN A 65 -3.20 -47.65 -10.86
CA ASN A 65 -3.80 -47.02 -12.04
C ASN A 65 -2.69 -46.44 -12.93
N ASN A 66 -2.89 -46.43 -14.24
CA ASN A 66 -2.05 -45.67 -15.17
C ASN A 66 -2.77 -44.36 -15.52
N LEU A 67 -2.02 -43.29 -15.74
CA LEU A 67 -2.57 -41.98 -16.09
C LEU A 67 -3.31 -42.05 -17.43
N SER A 68 -4.60 -41.72 -17.42
CA SER A 68 -5.45 -41.81 -18.61
C SER A 68 -5.28 -40.59 -19.52
N CYS A 69 -5.15 -40.86 -20.82
CA CYS A 69 -5.20 -39.87 -21.89
C CYS A 69 -6.60 -39.71 -22.52
N ALA A 70 -7.63 -40.32 -21.92
CA ALA A 70 -9.01 -40.16 -22.36
C ALA A 70 -9.53 -38.73 -22.11
N SER A 71 -10.53 -38.31 -22.87
CA SER A 71 -11.19 -37.01 -22.71
C SER A 71 -12.70 -37.20 -22.52
N PRO A 72 -13.24 -37.07 -21.29
CA PRO A 72 -12.53 -36.89 -20.02
C PRO A 72 -11.84 -38.17 -19.52
N ALA A 73 -10.81 -38.02 -18.69
CA ALA A 73 -10.25 -39.11 -17.90
C ALA A 73 -11.20 -39.47 -16.73
N PRO A 74 -11.25 -40.75 -16.30
CA PRO A 74 -12.12 -41.18 -15.19
C PRO A 74 -11.52 -40.80 -13.83
N ASP A 75 -12.27 -40.13 -12.96
CA ASP A 75 -11.78 -39.70 -11.64
C ASP A 75 -11.34 -40.87 -10.73
N LEU A 76 -10.18 -40.72 -10.07
CA LEU A 76 -9.68 -41.69 -9.09
C LEU A 76 -10.19 -41.33 -7.68
N THR A 77 -11.13 -42.11 -7.17
CA THR A 77 -11.91 -41.76 -5.96
C THR A 77 -11.53 -42.51 -4.68
N THR A 78 -10.52 -43.39 -4.73
CA THR A 78 -10.10 -44.16 -3.56
C THR A 78 -9.28 -43.32 -2.57
N ALA A 79 -9.46 -43.57 -1.27
CA ALA A 79 -8.74 -42.86 -0.19
C ALA A 79 -7.21 -43.02 -0.23
N ALA A 80 -6.71 -44.02 -0.94
CA ALA A 80 -5.31 -44.21 -1.27
C ALA A 80 -5.19 -44.95 -2.61
N GLY A 81 -4.03 -44.85 -3.25
CA GLY A 81 -3.73 -45.56 -4.49
C GLY A 81 -2.35 -45.23 -5.04
N THR A 82 -2.04 -45.81 -6.19
CA THR A 82 -0.83 -45.54 -6.98
C THR A 82 -1.23 -45.12 -8.38
N LEU A 83 -0.66 -44.02 -8.87
CA LEU A 83 -0.78 -43.54 -10.24
C LEU A 83 0.58 -43.65 -10.93
N LYS A 84 0.64 -44.39 -12.03
CA LYS A 84 1.79 -44.44 -12.94
C LYS A 84 1.58 -43.50 -14.12
N ASP A 85 2.61 -43.29 -14.92
CA ASP A 85 2.48 -42.65 -16.23
C ASP A 85 1.59 -43.50 -17.18
N PRO A 86 1.25 -43.00 -18.39
CA PRO A 86 0.47 -43.75 -19.37
C PRO A 86 1.09 -45.09 -19.82
N ALA A 87 2.43 -45.20 -19.87
CA ALA A 87 3.15 -46.44 -20.23
C ALA A 87 3.22 -47.45 -19.07
N GLY A 88 2.98 -47.03 -17.83
CA GLY A 88 2.83 -47.88 -16.66
C GLY A 88 4.15 -48.28 -16.04
N ASP A 89 4.75 -49.37 -16.53
CA ASP A 89 6.09 -49.85 -16.08
C ASP A 89 7.15 -49.79 -17.20
N GLY A 90 6.78 -49.27 -18.38
CA GLY A 90 7.70 -48.99 -19.49
C GLY A 90 8.23 -47.55 -19.47
N ASN A 91 9.07 -47.20 -20.44
CA ASN A 91 9.45 -45.81 -20.65
C ASN A 91 8.26 -44.99 -21.19
N TYR A 92 8.12 -43.74 -20.73
CA TYR A 92 7.05 -42.87 -21.21
C TYR A 92 7.27 -42.45 -22.67
N SER A 93 6.19 -42.14 -23.37
CA SER A 93 6.21 -41.66 -24.76
C SER A 93 6.40 -40.14 -24.88
N ALA A 94 6.87 -39.71 -26.05
CA ALA A 94 6.87 -38.31 -26.46
C ALA A 94 5.45 -37.76 -26.66
N SER A 95 5.32 -36.43 -26.59
CA SER A 95 4.08 -35.67 -26.90
C SER A 95 2.85 -36.06 -26.08
N ILE A 96 3.04 -36.51 -24.85
CA ILE A 96 1.97 -36.72 -23.87
C ILE A 96 1.49 -35.36 -23.38
N ASN A 97 0.18 -35.17 -23.25
CA ASN A 97 -0.43 -34.05 -22.53
C ASN A 97 -1.75 -34.53 -21.91
N CYS A 98 -1.62 -35.32 -20.87
CA CYS A 98 -2.73 -36.08 -20.30
C CYS A 98 -2.90 -35.71 -18.83
N ALA A 99 -4.15 -35.66 -18.34
CA ALA A 99 -4.47 -35.18 -17.01
C ALA A 99 -5.45 -36.12 -16.32
N GLN A 100 -5.13 -36.48 -15.08
CA GLN A 100 -5.86 -37.41 -14.24
C GLN A 100 -6.25 -36.72 -12.93
N LYS A 101 -7.54 -36.71 -12.61
CA LYS A 101 -8.03 -36.22 -11.33
C LYS A 101 -8.01 -37.32 -10.27
N ILE A 102 -7.58 -36.96 -9.08
CA ILE A 102 -7.73 -37.72 -7.83
C ILE A 102 -8.69 -36.92 -6.96
N SER A 103 -9.81 -37.52 -6.54
CA SER A 103 -10.83 -36.90 -5.68
C SER A 103 -11.11 -37.84 -4.50
N VAL A 104 -10.34 -37.70 -3.42
CA VAL A 104 -10.51 -38.56 -2.24
C VAL A 104 -11.81 -38.18 -1.48
N PRO A 105 -12.43 -39.11 -0.73
CA PRO A 105 -13.64 -38.80 0.02
C PRO A 105 -13.41 -37.65 1.01
N THR A 106 -14.35 -36.70 1.08
CA THR A 106 -14.28 -35.54 1.99
C THR A 106 -14.39 -35.92 3.47
N THR A 107 -14.92 -37.10 3.75
CA THR A 107 -15.00 -37.70 5.09
C THR A 107 -14.72 -39.20 4.99
N ILE A 108 -13.86 -39.73 5.87
CA ILE A 108 -13.53 -41.15 5.96
C ILE A 108 -13.78 -41.60 7.41
N ASN A 109 -14.66 -42.58 7.61
CA ASN A 109 -15.07 -43.07 8.94
C ASN A 109 -15.55 -41.96 9.91
N GLY A 110 -16.22 -40.92 9.37
CA GLY A 110 -16.68 -39.76 10.15
C GLY A 110 -15.62 -38.69 10.43
N VAL A 111 -14.36 -38.90 10.02
CA VAL A 111 -13.27 -37.94 10.16
C VAL A 111 -13.12 -37.11 8.87
N PRO A 112 -13.08 -35.76 8.94
CA PRO A 112 -12.87 -34.92 7.76
C PRO A 112 -11.50 -35.15 7.11
N THR A 113 -11.46 -35.10 5.78
CA THR A 113 -10.21 -35.10 5.02
C THR A 113 -9.66 -33.67 4.90
N VAL A 114 -8.41 -33.47 5.31
CA VAL A 114 -7.71 -32.17 5.34
C VAL A 114 -6.68 -32.00 4.22
N GLY A 115 -6.44 -33.04 3.41
CA GLY A 115 -5.55 -32.97 2.26
C GLY A 115 -5.24 -34.33 1.64
N ILE A 116 -4.31 -34.34 0.68
CA ILE A 116 -3.74 -35.54 0.07
C ILE A 116 -2.21 -35.46 0.20
N GLU A 117 -1.59 -36.49 0.77
CA GLU A 117 -0.16 -36.73 0.62
C GLU A 117 0.09 -37.41 -0.73
N LEU A 118 1.08 -36.89 -1.46
CA LEU A 118 1.59 -37.43 -2.70
C LEU A 118 3.08 -37.75 -2.53
N ILE A 119 3.48 -38.99 -2.81
CA ILE A 119 4.87 -39.44 -2.77
C ILE A 119 5.22 -40.01 -4.14
N PHE A 120 6.21 -39.41 -4.81
CA PHE A 120 6.88 -40.07 -5.90
C PHE A 120 7.71 -41.21 -5.33
N ASP A 121 7.32 -42.46 -5.59
CA ASP A 121 8.18 -43.63 -5.38
C ASP A 121 9.28 -43.69 -6.45
N ASP A 122 8.92 -43.21 -7.64
CA ASP A 122 9.79 -43.11 -8.80
C ASP A 122 9.47 -41.82 -9.56
N LEU A 123 10.51 -41.15 -10.02
CA LEU A 123 10.43 -39.97 -10.88
C LEU A 123 11.70 -39.98 -11.72
N ASP A 124 11.54 -40.04 -13.04
CA ASP A 124 12.61 -40.20 -14.02
C ASP A 124 12.16 -39.63 -15.36
N THR A 125 12.29 -38.30 -15.50
CA THR A 125 11.82 -37.48 -16.63
C THR A 125 12.95 -36.60 -17.15
N GLU A 126 12.86 -36.14 -18.41
CA GLU A 126 13.86 -35.18 -18.93
C GLU A 126 13.81 -33.88 -18.10
N PRO A 127 14.91 -33.49 -17.41
CA PRO A 127 14.91 -32.31 -16.55
C PRO A 127 14.54 -31.05 -17.33
N LEU A 128 13.66 -30.22 -16.76
CA LEU A 128 13.21 -28.92 -17.30
C LEU A 128 12.40 -28.96 -18.61
N ALA A 129 12.40 -30.07 -19.36
CA ALA A 129 11.65 -30.21 -20.61
C ALA A 129 10.33 -30.98 -20.43
N ASP A 130 10.38 -32.10 -19.71
CA ASP A 130 9.22 -32.95 -19.41
C ASP A 130 8.84 -32.80 -17.93
N TYR A 131 7.55 -32.72 -17.64
CA TYR A 131 7.10 -32.39 -16.29
C TYR A 131 5.77 -33.02 -15.88
N ILE A 132 5.67 -33.30 -14.59
CA ILE A 132 4.42 -33.55 -13.88
C ILE A 132 3.99 -32.23 -13.24
N SER A 133 2.79 -31.78 -13.61
CA SER A 133 2.06 -30.72 -12.94
C SER A 133 1.11 -31.35 -11.92
N ILE A 134 1.13 -30.83 -10.69
CA ILE A 134 0.16 -31.16 -9.65
C ILE A 134 -0.59 -29.88 -9.30
N ARG A 135 -1.89 -29.83 -9.62
CA ARG A 135 -2.76 -28.69 -9.34
C ARG A 135 -3.82 -29.04 -8.29
N ASP A 136 -3.99 -28.21 -7.27
CA ASP A 136 -5.03 -28.36 -6.26
C ASP A 136 -6.40 -27.79 -6.69
N ALA A 137 -7.43 -27.98 -5.84
CA ALA A 137 -8.76 -27.44 -6.08
C ALA A 137 -8.83 -25.89 -6.11
N ASN A 138 -7.83 -25.19 -5.55
CA ASN A 138 -7.76 -23.73 -5.52
C ASN A 138 -7.01 -23.15 -6.74
N GLY A 139 -6.41 -24.00 -7.57
CA GLY A 139 -5.62 -23.61 -8.73
C GLY A 139 -4.14 -23.39 -8.46
N PHE A 140 -3.63 -23.69 -7.26
CA PHE A 140 -2.18 -23.71 -7.00
C PHE A 140 -1.56 -24.89 -7.75
N GLU A 141 -0.48 -24.65 -8.48
CA GLU A 141 0.16 -25.64 -9.35
C GLU A 141 1.66 -25.73 -9.06
N GLN A 142 2.12 -26.95 -8.76
CA GLN A 142 3.54 -27.26 -8.57
C GLN A 142 4.03 -28.16 -9.70
N LEU A 143 5.19 -27.81 -10.26
CA LEU A 143 5.87 -28.58 -11.31
C LEU A 143 6.96 -29.47 -10.70
N PHE A 144 7.10 -30.67 -11.24
CA PHE A 144 8.12 -31.66 -10.91
C PHE A 144 8.74 -32.21 -12.20
N SER A 145 10.07 -32.32 -12.26
CA SER A 145 10.81 -32.88 -13.40
C SER A 145 12.16 -33.45 -12.94
N GLY A 146 12.88 -34.09 -13.86
CA GLY A 146 14.15 -34.73 -13.57
C GLY A 146 13.99 -36.06 -12.84
N ASN A 147 14.92 -36.35 -11.93
CA ASN A 147 15.08 -37.66 -11.30
C ASN A 147 15.19 -37.63 -9.76
N THR A 148 14.55 -36.65 -9.11
CA THR A 148 14.52 -36.54 -7.64
C THR A 148 13.13 -36.88 -7.10
N PRO A 149 12.88 -38.14 -6.69
CA PRO A 149 11.65 -38.51 -5.96
C PRO A 149 11.44 -37.59 -4.76
N THR A 150 10.22 -37.06 -4.64
CA THR A 150 9.87 -36.08 -3.61
C THR A 150 8.49 -36.33 -3.03
N ARG A 151 8.23 -35.68 -1.89
CA ARG A 151 6.95 -35.69 -1.18
C ARG A 151 6.29 -34.33 -1.33
N TYR A 152 5.01 -34.33 -1.66
CA TYR A 152 4.18 -33.13 -1.78
C TYR A 152 2.86 -33.31 -1.02
N ILE A 153 2.32 -32.23 -0.48
CA ILE A 153 1.01 -32.23 0.19
C ILE A 153 0.10 -31.25 -0.55
N VAL A 154 -1.07 -31.74 -0.93
CA VAL A 154 -2.18 -30.94 -1.46
C VAL A 154 -3.14 -30.65 -0.32
N LEU A 155 -3.41 -29.37 -0.02
CA LEU A 155 -4.30 -28.95 1.08
C LEU A 155 -5.78 -28.90 0.65
N SER A 156 -6.23 -29.91 -0.09
CA SER A 156 -7.63 -30.09 -0.48
C SER A 156 -7.94 -31.57 -0.71
N SER A 157 -9.21 -31.95 -0.84
CA SER A 157 -9.64 -33.31 -1.16
C SER A 157 -9.46 -33.68 -2.65
N GLU A 158 -8.96 -32.78 -3.49
CA GLU A 158 -8.79 -33.01 -4.92
C GLU A 158 -7.39 -32.59 -5.42
N ALA A 159 -6.82 -33.40 -6.31
CA ALA A 159 -5.57 -33.10 -7.00
C ALA A 159 -5.67 -33.50 -8.47
N THR A 160 -5.32 -32.59 -9.38
CA THR A 160 -5.17 -32.89 -10.81
C THR A 160 -3.70 -33.14 -11.10
N ILE A 161 -3.37 -34.36 -11.51
CA ILE A 161 -2.03 -34.76 -11.94
C ILE A 161 -2.00 -34.69 -13.48
N ARG A 162 -1.24 -33.75 -14.05
CA ARG A 162 -1.02 -33.66 -15.50
C ARG A 162 0.42 -34.05 -15.81
N PHE A 163 0.60 -34.95 -16.76
CA PHE A 163 1.92 -35.27 -17.30
C PHE A 163 2.04 -34.69 -18.72
N VAL A 164 3.12 -33.95 -18.95
CA VAL A 164 3.41 -33.29 -20.23
C VAL A 164 4.82 -33.67 -20.66
N THR A 165 4.95 -34.17 -21.89
CA THR A 165 6.24 -34.51 -22.50
C THR A 165 6.37 -33.83 -23.87
N ASN A 166 7.60 -33.46 -24.22
CA ASN A 166 7.91 -32.75 -25.45
C ASN A 166 8.01 -33.70 -26.67
N SER A 167 8.46 -33.21 -27.82
CA SER A 167 8.46 -33.99 -29.08
C SER A 167 9.73 -34.80 -29.33
N ASN A 168 10.71 -34.79 -28.42
CA ASN A 168 11.94 -35.58 -28.55
C ASN A 168 11.75 -37.07 -28.13
N ALA A 169 12.80 -37.87 -28.28
CA ALA A 169 12.74 -39.31 -28.00
C ALA A 169 12.91 -39.64 -26.51
N THR A 170 12.19 -40.67 -26.06
CA THR A 170 12.00 -41.11 -24.67
C THR A 170 13.31 -41.25 -23.87
N VAL A 171 13.46 -40.56 -22.73
CA VAL A 171 14.72 -40.55 -21.94
C VAL A 171 14.62 -41.28 -20.59
N GLY A 172 13.43 -41.58 -20.05
CA GLY A 172 13.28 -42.19 -18.72
C GLY A 172 12.00 -43.00 -18.49
N ARG A 173 11.82 -43.46 -17.25
CA ARG A 173 10.70 -44.30 -16.78
C ARG A 173 9.46 -43.54 -16.31
N GLY A 174 9.49 -42.21 -16.33
CA GLY A 174 8.30 -41.38 -16.10
C GLY A 174 8.08 -41.14 -14.62
N PHE A 175 6.96 -41.61 -14.06
CA PHE A 175 6.68 -41.46 -12.64
C PHE A 175 5.82 -42.58 -12.07
N ARG A 176 6.01 -42.84 -10.77
CA ARG A 176 5.12 -43.64 -9.92
C ARG A 176 4.77 -42.82 -8.69
N LEU A 177 3.54 -42.33 -8.64
CA LEU A 177 3.02 -41.44 -7.62
C LEU A 177 2.02 -42.17 -6.72
N ARG A 178 2.36 -42.44 -5.47
CA ARG A 178 1.39 -42.91 -4.46
C ARG A 178 0.65 -41.74 -3.84
N TRP A 179 -0.64 -41.92 -3.57
CA TRP A 179 -1.44 -40.98 -2.78
C TRP A 179 -2.05 -41.63 -1.54
N ARG A 180 -2.25 -40.79 -0.51
CA ARG A 180 -3.05 -41.10 0.68
C ARG A 180 -3.82 -39.85 1.12
N ALA A 181 -5.10 -40.00 1.42
CA ALA A 181 -5.89 -38.97 2.09
C ALA A 181 -5.33 -38.71 3.49
N LEU A 182 -5.23 -37.44 3.85
CA LEU A 182 -4.87 -36.95 5.18
C LEU A 182 -6.13 -36.61 5.93
N LEU A 183 -6.29 -37.18 7.12
CA LEU A 183 -7.45 -37.04 7.98
C LEU A 183 -7.16 -36.08 9.13
N ASP A 184 -8.16 -35.30 9.51
CA ASP A 184 -8.12 -34.42 10.68
C ASP A 184 -7.87 -35.21 11.96
N GLU A 185 -6.87 -34.82 12.76
CA GLU A 185 -6.82 -35.23 14.17
C GLU A 185 -7.21 -34.04 15.06
N PRO A 186 -8.46 -33.99 15.57
CA PRO A 186 -8.91 -32.87 16.39
C PRO A 186 -8.19 -32.84 17.73
N SER A 187 -7.43 -31.76 17.98
CA SER A 187 -6.80 -31.51 19.28
C SER A 187 -7.86 -31.13 20.31
N THR A 188 -8.17 -32.04 21.23
CA THR A 188 -9.11 -31.79 22.35
C THR A 188 -8.50 -30.94 23.48
N SER A 189 -7.20 -30.63 23.42
CA SER A 189 -6.52 -29.82 24.43
C SER A 189 -6.78 -28.33 24.18
N PRO A 190 -7.32 -27.58 25.17
CA PRO A 190 -7.33 -26.12 25.08
C PRO A 190 -5.89 -25.61 24.99
N ALA A 191 -5.69 -24.53 24.22
CA ALA A 191 -4.37 -23.96 24.00
C ALA A 191 -3.69 -23.60 25.35
N PRO A 192 -2.43 -23.99 25.56
CA PRO A 192 -1.77 -23.82 26.86
C PRO A 192 -1.69 -22.34 27.25
N ILE A 193 -1.92 -22.05 28.53
CA ILE A 193 -1.82 -20.70 29.08
C ILE A 193 -0.34 -20.29 29.12
N THR A 194 0.07 -19.49 28.14
CA THR A 194 1.42 -18.90 28.11
C THR A 194 1.57 -17.79 29.14
N PHE A 195 2.50 -17.96 30.08
CA PHE A 195 2.90 -16.90 31.02
C PHE A 195 4.19 -16.22 30.56
N GLY A 196 4.33 -14.92 30.85
CA GLY A 196 5.56 -14.16 30.58
C GLY A 196 5.84 -13.93 29.09
N ALA A 197 7.12 -14.08 28.71
CA ALA A 197 7.55 -14.04 27.32
C ALA A 197 7.42 -15.44 26.70
N ALA A 198 6.65 -15.55 25.62
CA ALA A 198 6.39 -16.82 24.95
C ALA A 198 6.28 -16.65 23.43
N MET A 199 6.52 -17.72 22.70
CA MET A 199 6.16 -17.88 21.29
C MET A 199 5.07 -18.95 21.20
N GLN A 200 3.95 -18.64 20.56
CA GLN A 200 2.82 -19.55 20.40
C GLN A 200 2.22 -19.41 19.00
N PHE A 201 2.02 -20.56 18.35
CA PHE A 201 1.22 -20.69 17.15
C PHE A 201 -0.03 -21.51 17.47
N ASP A 202 -1.22 -20.93 17.29
CA ASP A 202 -2.49 -21.64 17.35
C ASP A 202 -2.76 -22.24 15.96
N VAL A 203 -2.53 -23.56 15.84
CA VAL A 203 -2.71 -24.31 14.59
C VAL A 203 -4.17 -24.41 14.11
N PHE A 204 -5.16 -24.16 14.98
CA PHE A 204 -6.57 -24.16 14.61
C PHE A 204 -6.99 -22.79 14.06
N ARG A 205 -6.48 -21.71 14.65
CA ARG A 205 -6.75 -20.34 14.21
C ARG A 205 -5.77 -19.84 13.16
N SER A 206 -4.68 -20.57 12.89
CA SER A 206 -3.50 -20.10 12.16
C SER A 206 -2.94 -18.78 12.73
N SER A 207 -3.07 -18.57 14.04
CA SER A 207 -2.71 -17.31 14.68
C SER A 207 -1.36 -17.40 15.39
N PHE A 208 -0.56 -16.35 15.31
CA PHE A 208 0.81 -16.33 15.83
C PHE A 208 1.01 -15.18 16.81
N LYS A 209 1.64 -15.47 17.96
CA LYS A 209 2.15 -14.45 18.87
C LYS A 209 3.54 -14.77 19.36
N ALA A 210 4.36 -13.74 19.52
CA ALA A 210 5.68 -13.85 20.12
C ALA A 210 6.02 -12.61 20.96
N GLY A 211 6.71 -12.82 22.08
CA GLY A 211 7.06 -11.77 23.05
C GLY A 211 6.21 -11.84 24.32
N PHE A 212 6.02 -10.73 25.00
CA PHE A 212 5.46 -10.67 26.35
C PHE A 212 3.98 -10.27 26.38
N ALA A 213 3.15 -11.08 27.06
CA ALA A 213 1.74 -10.78 27.34
C ALA A 213 0.87 -10.41 26.12
N ASN A 214 1.18 -10.91 24.93
CA ASN A 214 0.36 -10.69 23.73
C ASN A 214 -0.87 -11.62 23.70
N VAL A 215 -1.96 -11.10 23.15
CA VAL A 215 -3.19 -11.84 22.83
C VAL A 215 -3.36 -11.84 21.31
N SER A 216 -3.37 -13.03 20.71
CA SER A 216 -3.67 -13.24 19.28
C SER A 216 -4.83 -14.23 19.23
N SER A 217 -6.04 -13.69 19.13
CA SER A 217 -7.29 -14.45 19.26
C SER A 217 -8.14 -14.45 18.00
N GLY A 218 -7.86 -13.57 17.03
CA GLY A 218 -8.46 -13.63 15.70
C GLY A 218 -7.87 -14.75 14.83
N PHE A 219 -8.65 -15.26 13.88
CA PHE A 219 -8.15 -16.18 12.84
C PHE A 219 -7.09 -15.48 11.99
N ASN A 220 -6.03 -16.19 11.60
CA ASN A 220 -4.87 -15.68 10.86
C ASN A 220 -4.24 -14.41 11.47
N SER A 221 -4.41 -14.17 12.77
CA SER A 221 -3.92 -12.95 13.42
C SER A 221 -2.46 -13.07 13.86
N LEU A 222 -1.78 -11.93 13.94
CA LEU A 222 -0.37 -11.81 14.31
C LEU A 222 -0.21 -10.79 15.45
N ALA A 223 0.48 -11.14 16.53
CA ALA A 223 0.77 -10.23 17.65
C ALA A 223 2.22 -10.36 18.15
N LEU A 224 3.07 -9.39 17.80
CA LEU A 224 4.51 -9.38 18.11
C LEU A 224 4.90 -8.22 19.03
N GLY A 225 5.61 -8.52 20.13
CA GLY A 225 6.18 -7.51 21.02
C GLY A 225 5.63 -7.59 22.45
N TYR A 226 5.04 -6.51 22.95
CA TYR A 226 4.64 -6.33 24.36
C TYR A 226 3.16 -5.89 24.49
N PHE A 227 2.32 -6.65 25.18
CA PHE A 227 0.91 -6.29 25.47
C PHE A 227 0.05 -5.91 24.25
N ASN A 228 0.26 -6.56 23.11
CA ASN A 228 -0.57 -6.35 21.91
C ASN A 228 -1.81 -7.25 21.93
N VAL A 229 -2.93 -6.76 21.40
CA VAL A 229 -4.19 -7.50 21.25
C VAL A 229 -4.61 -7.54 19.78
N ALA A 230 -4.41 -8.67 19.13
CA ALA A 230 -4.90 -8.97 17.78
C ALA A 230 -6.15 -9.86 17.88
N SER A 231 -7.33 -9.24 17.98
CA SER A 231 -8.63 -9.92 18.12
C SER A 231 -9.43 -9.98 16.82
N GLY A 232 -9.19 -9.05 15.89
CA GLY A 232 -9.75 -9.12 14.54
C GLY A 232 -9.17 -10.30 13.73
N ALA A 233 -9.97 -10.94 12.90
CA ALA A 233 -9.45 -11.91 11.94
C ALA A 233 -8.56 -11.21 10.89
N ASN A 234 -7.49 -11.86 10.44
CA ASN A 234 -6.42 -11.32 9.60
C ASN A 234 -5.71 -10.07 10.18
N ALA A 235 -5.87 -9.76 11.48
CA ALA A 235 -5.26 -8.59 12.09
C ALA A 235 -3.75 -8.80 12.36
N SER A 236 -2.91 -7.84 11.96
CA SER A 236 -1.46 -7.86 12.17
C SER A 236 -1.00 -6.75 13.10
N VAL A 237 -0.37 -7.11 14.22
CA VAL A 237 -0.02 -6.17 15.30
C VAL A 237 1.43 -6.32 15.74
N LEU A 238 2.18 -5.21 15.71
CA LEU A 238 3.61 -5.17 16.03
C LEU A 238 3.95 -3.98 16.95
N GLY A 239 4.62 -4.24 18.07
CA GLY A 239 5.16 -3.21 18.96
C GLY A 239 4.70 -3.33 20.40
N SER A 240 4.15 -2.25 20.98
CA SER A 240 3.78 -2.14 22.39
C SER A 240 2.34 -1.64 22.60
N ASN A 241 1.56 -2.29 23.45
CA ASN A 241 0.24 -1.83 23.91
C ASN A 241 -0.76 -1.49 22.78
N ASN A 242 -0.67 -2.19 21.64
CA ASN A 242 -1.55 -1.93 20.50
C ASN A 242 -2.79 -2.83 20.51
N ILE A 243 -3.90 -2.33 19.98
CA ILE A 243 -5.17 -3.05 19.84
C ILE A 243 -5.59 -3.08 18.37
N ALA A 244 -5.93 -4.27 17.87
CA ALA A 244 -6.48 -4.47 16.54
C ALA A 244 -7.71 -5.39 16.63
N SER A 245 -8.89 -4.79 16.49
CA SER A 245 -10.17 -5.48 16.62
C SER A 245 -10.97 -5.55 15.32
N GLY A 246 -10.68 -4.67 14.36
CA GLY A 246 -11.26 -4.72 13.01
C GLY A 246 -10.68 -5.88 12.18
N TYR A 247 -11.48 -6.40 11.25
CA TYR A 247 -11.03 -7.43 10.29
C TYR A 247 -9.93 -6.89 9.36
N GLY A 248 -8.87 -7.68 9.14
CA GLY A 248 -7.75 -7.37 8.23
C GLY A 248 -7.02 -6.06 8.56
N THR A 249 -6.99 -5.69 9.84
CA THR A 249 -6.33 -4.48 10.32
C THR A 249 -4.82 -4.64 10.42
N THR A 250 -4.08 -3.54 10.27
CA THR A 250 -2.62 -3.51 10.48
C THR A 250 -2.24 -2.43 11.47
N VAL A 251 -1.52 -2.79 12.54
CA VAL A 251 -1.17 -1.88 13.63
C VAL A 251 0.29 -1.99 14.00
N MET A 252 1.00 -0.86 13.98
CA MET A 252 2.44 -0.81 14.27
C MET A 252 2.81 0.36 15.19
N GLY A 253 3.61 0.09 16.23
CA GLY A 253 4.20 1.13 17.08
C GLY A 253 3.78 1.02 18.55
N SER A 254 3.33 2.11 19.18
CA SER A 254 3.03 2.16 20.61
C SER A 254 1.64 2.75 20.93
N GLY A 255 0.77 1.97 21.58
CA GLY A 255 -0.50 2.47 22.10
C GLY A 255 -1.55 2.82 21.05
N ASN A 256 -1.51 2.20 19.86
CA ASN A 256 -2.45 2.47 18.77
C ASN A 256 -3.67 1.54 18.81
N SER A 257 -4.76 1.95 18.14
CA SER A 257 -6.01 1.20 18.06
C SER A 257 -6.58 1.20 16.64
N ALA A 258 -6.76 0.01 16.03
CA ALA A 258 -7.45 -0.15 14.75
C ALA A 258 -8.71 -1.01 14.91
N ASN A 259 -9.86 -0.37 14.73
CA ASN A 259 -11.18 -0.98 15.00
C ASN A 259 -12.09 -1.02 13.75
N GLY A 260 -11.79 -0.22 12.73
CA GLY A 260 -12.52 -0.28 11.45
C GLY A 260 -12.11 -1.49 10.59
N PHE A 261 -13.00 -1.91 9.70
CA PHE A 261 -12.72 -2.94 8.68
C PHE A 261 -11.57 -2.49 7.76
N LEU A 262 -10.54 -3.31 7.60
CA LEU A 262 -9.31 -3.02 6.84
C LEU A 262 -8.61 -1.70 7.24
N ALA A 263 -8.76 -1.28 8.50
CA ALA A 263 -8.13 -0.06 9.00
C ALA A 263 -6.63 -0.26 9.33
N SER A 264 -5.83 0.79 9.18
CA SER A 264 -4.39 0.76 9.49
C SER A 264 -3.94 1.85 10.46
N THR A 265 -2.97 1.55 11.33
CA THR A 265 -2.32 2.56 12.19
C THR A 265 -0.81 2.35 12.28
N MET A 266 -0.06 3.46 12.28
CA MET A 266 1.39 3.44 12.48
C MET A 266 1.87 4.63 13.33
N GLY A 267 2.65 4.36 14.38
CA GLY A 267 3.26 5.41 15.21
C GLY A 267 2.83 5.31 16.67
N THR A 268 2.36 6.41 17.27
CA THR A 268 2.10 6.47 18.72
C THR A 268 0.74 7.10 19.06
N GLN A 269 -0.10 6.36 19.79
CA GLN A 269 -1.40 6.85 20.29
C GLN A 269 -2.38 7.28 19.17
N ASN A 270 -2.40 6.53 18.06
CA ASN A 270 -3.30 6.78 16.92
C ASN A 270 -4.53 5.85 16.94
N VAL A 271 -5.64 6.29 16.36
CA VAL A 271 -6.90 5.54 16.29
C VAL A 271 -7.46 5.51 14.86
N ALA A 272 -7.50 4.33 14.24
CA ALA A 272 -8.21 4.12 12.97
C ALA A 272 -9.52 3.35 13.23
N SER A 273 -10.61 4.09 13.48
CA SER A 273 -11.93 3.52 13.80
C SER A 273 -12.93 3.56 12.65
N GLY A 274 -12.60 4.21 11.53
CA GLY A 274 -13.40 4.15 10.29
C GLY A 274 -12.99 2.98 9.41
N ASP A 275 -13.94 2.42 8.65
CA ASP A 275 -13.65 1.37 7.67
C ASP A 275 -12.76 1.90 6.53
N TYR A 276 -11.84 1.09 6.03
CA TYR A 276 -10.84 1.44 5.02
C TYR A 276 -9.99 2.69 5.38
N SER A 277 -9.89 3.02 6.67
CA SER A 277 -9.21 4.24 7.14
C SER A 277 -7.78 4.00 7.59
N SER A 278 -6.93 5.04 7.58
CA SER A 278 -5.53 4.94 7.99
C SER A 278 -5.10 6.12 8.86
N ALA A 279 -4.40 5.87 9.97
CA ALA A 279 -3.90 6.90 10.88
C ALA A 279 -2.40 6.74 11.18
N MET A 280 -1.58 7.72 10.79
CA MET A 280 -0.12 7.66 10.97
C MET A 280 0.44 8.90 11.66
N GLY A 281 1.50 8.73 12.45
CA GLY A 281 2.17 9.82 13.19
C GLY A 281 1.96 9.70 14.70
N ARG A 282 1.56 10.79 15.36
CA ARG A 282 1.22 10.79 16.79
C ARG A 282 -0.08 11.54 17.05
N LEU A 283 -0.90 11.02 17.98
CA LEU A 283 -2.15 11.64 18.45
C LEU A 283 -3.11 12.03 17.31
N VAL A 284 -3.37 11.10 16.40
CA VAL A 284 -4.37 11.26 15.31
C VAL A 284 -5.48 10.22 15.35
N SER A 285 -6.70 10.60 14.97
CA SER A 285 -7.84 9.69 14.85
C SER A 285 -8.65 9.90 13.57
N THR A 286 -9.01 8.80 12.89
CA THR A 286 -9.93 8.86 11.74
C THR A 286 -11.38 9.07 12.16
N ASN A 287 -11.67 9.09 13.47
CA ASN A 287 -12.94 9.53 14.05
C ASN A 287 -14.17 8.83 13.46
N SER A 288 -14.03 7.53 13.22
CA SER A 288 -15.02 6.63 12.62
C SER A 288 -15.41 6.97 11.17
N GLN A 289 -14.67 7.87 10.51
CA GLN A 289 -14.93 8.26 9.13
C GLN A 289 -14.34 7.25 8.14
N THR A 290 -15.21 6.56 7.41
CA THR A 290 -14.87 5.62 6.35
C THR A 290 -13.98 6.26 5.28
N GLY A 291 -12.95 5.54 4.82
CA GLY A 291 -12.03 6.00 3.78
C GLY A 291 -11.15 7.20 4.16
N SER A 292 -11.11 7.59 5.44
CA SER A 292 -10.25 8.69 5.89
C SER A 292 -8.78 8.28 5.98
N PHE A 293 -7.89 9.20 5.58
CA PHE A 293 -6.44 9.06 5.75
C PHE A 293 -5.91 10.25 6.55
N ILE A 294 -5.40 10.00 7.76
CA ILE A 294 -4.91 11.05 8.67
C ILE A 294 -3.42 10.95 9.00
N LEU A 295 -2.71 12.07 8.90
CA LEU A 295 -1.30 12.22 9.25
C LEU A 295 -1.10 13.26 10.36
N GLY A 296 -0.28 12.93 11.37
CA GLY A 296 0.12 13.83 12.46
C GLY A 296 1.64 14.00 12.57
N ASP A 297 2.07 15.18 13.00
CA ASP A 297 3.44 15.44 13.44
C ASP A 297 3.73 14.86 14.84
N ALA A 298 4.83 15.27 15.46
CA ALA A 298 5.21 14.85 16.82
C ALA A 298 4.33 15.47 17.94
N ASP A 299 3.34 16.30 17.58
CA ASP A 299 2.65 17.25 18.45
C ASP A 299 3.62 18.11 19.32
N PRO A 300 4.55 18.85 18.69
CA PRO A 300 5.61 19.58 19.41
C PRO A 300 5.09 20.69 20.33
N ASN A 301 3.84 21.13 20.12
CA ASN A 301 3.17 22.18 20.87
C ASN A 301 2.12 21.64 21.85
N ASN A 302 2.06 20.31 22.06
CA ASN A 302 1.10 19.62 22.92
C ASN A 302 -0.37 20.07 22.68
N SER A 303 -0.74 20.20 21.41
CA SER A 303 -2.07 20.59 20.94
C SER A 303 -3.11 19.46 21.05
N GLY A 304 -2.66 18.22 21.24
CA GLY A 304 -3.52 17.06 21.45
C GLY A 304 -4.09 16.42 20.18
N LEU A 305 -5.15 15.65 20.38
CA LEU A 305 -5.74 14.77 19.36
C LEU A 305 -6.26 15.55 18.15
N THR A 306 -5.72 15.26 16.96
CA THR A 306 -6.29 15.74 15.69
C THR A 306 -7.24 14.68 15.13
N THR A 307 -8.41 15.09 14.63
CA THR A 307 -9.46 14.19 14.12
C THR A 307 -9.86 14.53 12.68
N SER A 308 -10.28 13.51 11.92
CA SER A 308 -10.97 13.72 10.64
C SER A 308 -12.41 14.18 10.85
N THR A 309 -12.91 15.01 9.94
CA THR A 309 -14.24 15.63 10.04
C THR A 309 -15.26 15.05 9.06
N ALA A 310 -14.83 14.42 7.97
CA ALA A 310 -15.70 13.79 6.97
C ALA A 310 -15.16 12.42 6.49
N ALA A 311 -16.05 11.59 5.94
CA ALA A 311 -15.68 10.38 5.20
C ALA A 311 -14.91 10.73 3.91
N ASN A 312 -14.03 9.83 3.47
CA ASN A 312 -13.17 9.95 2.28
C ASN A 312 -12.30 11.23 2.28
N GLN A 313 -11.85 11.65 3.46
CA GLN A 313 -11.07 12.87 3.66
C GLN A 313 -9.59 12.56 3.91
N PHE A 314 -8.70 13.32 3.26
CA PHE A 314 -7.31 13.43 3.69
C PHE A 314 -7.20 14.51 4.77
N THR A 315 -6.71 14.16 5.95
CA THR A 315 -6.47 15.08 7.06
C THR A 315 -4.98 15.09 7.39
N ALA A 316 -4.38 16.25 7.56
CA ALA A 316 -2.99 16.36 7.99
C ALA A 316 -2.83 17.51 8.99
N ARG A 317 -2.00 17.31 10.02
CA ARG A 317 -1.62 18.35 10.98
C ARG A 317 -0.11 18.34 11.21
N PHE A 318 0.55 19.36 10.69
CA PHE A 318 1.98 19.60 10.84
C PHE A 318 2.24 21.05 11.26
N ALA A 319 2.65 21.26 12.52
CA ALA A 319 2.92 22.57 13.10
C ALA A 319 4.11 23.29 12.41
N GLY A 320 5.05 22.52 11.85
CA GLY A 320 6.14 23.03 11.02
C GLY A 320 5.73 23.47 9.60
N GLY A 321 4.44 23.35 9.24
CA GLY A 321 3.95 23.61 7.90
C GLY A 321 4.15 22.43 6.94
N TYR A 322 3.91 22.69 5.65
CA TYR A 322 3.85 21.68 4.59
C TYR A 322 4.67 22.13 3.39
N ARG A 323 5.27 21.17 2.68
CA ARG A 323 6.07 21.43 1.47
C ARG A 323 5.79 20.36 0.43
N LEU A 324 5.42 20.78 -0.78
CA LEU A 324 5.28 19.93 -1.95
C LEU A 324 6.31 20.41 -2.97
N LEU A 325 7.41 19.68 -3.12
CA LEU A 325 8.57 20.09 -3.91
C LEU A 325 8.67 19.26 -5.19
N THR A 326 9.00 19.92 -6.29
CA THR A 326 9.30 19.26 -7.58
C THR A 326 10.79 19.16 -7.87
N THR A 327 11.62 19.91 -7.15
CA THR A 327 13.09 19.88 -7.23
C THR A 327 13.72 19.97 -5.83
N SER A 328 15.01 19.64 -5.73
CA SER A 328 15.76 19.56 -4.46
C SER A 328 16.97 20.52 -4.40
N GLY A 329 17.60 20.61 -3.22
CA GLY A 329 18.79 21.44 -3.02
C GLY A 329 18.52 22.95 -3.00
N THR A 330 19.54 23.74 -3.37
CA THR A 330 19.44 25.22 -3.46
C THR A 330 18.40 25.66 -4.48
N SER A 331 18.22 24.90 -5.56
CA SER A 331 17.21 25.13 -6.62
C SER A 331 15.84 24.47 -6.33
N ALA A 332 15.54 24.14 -5.07
CA ALA A 332 14.25 23.58 -4.69
C ALA A 332 13.08 24.53 -4.99
N ASN A 333 12.10 24.05 -5.75
CA ASN A 333 10.88 24.71 -6.23
C ASN A 333 9.65 23.90 -5.82
N GLY A 334 8.48 24.55 -5.81
CA GLY A 334 7.20 23.95 -5.44
C GLY A 334 6.32 24.87 -4.59
N ALA A 335 5.39 24.27 -3.85
CA ALA A 335 4.45 24.95 -2.97
C ALA A 335 4.76 24.71 -1.49
N VAL A 336 4.55 25.74 -0.66
CA VAL A 336 4.77 25.73 0.79
C VAL A 336 3.57 26.32 1.50
N LEU A 337 3.08 25.65 2.54
CA LEU A 337 2.12 26.20 3.50
C LEU A 337 2.89 26.39 4.81
N ALA A 338 3.25 27.63 5.14
CA ALA A 338 4.08 27.95 6.30
C ALA A 338 3.37 27.63 7.64
N PRO A 339 4.09 27.50 8.77
CA PRO A 339 3.49 27.40 10.09
C PRO A 339 2.38 28.44 10.31
N ASN A 340 1.20 28.00 10.74
CA ASN A 340 -0.01 28.81 10.97
C ASN A 340 -0.54 29.61 9.75
N ALA A 341 -0.03 29.39 8.55
CA ALA A 341 -0.57 30.03 7.34
C ALA A 341 -1.90 29.40 6.92
N SER A 342 -2.76 30.19 6.26
CA SER A 342 -4.09 29.78 5.78
C SER A 342 -4.14 29.52 4.26
N SER A 343 -3.05 29.76 3.53
CA SER A 343 -2.97 29.58 2.08
C SER A 343 -1.57 29.15 1.62
N TRP A 344 -1.52 28.39 0.52
CA TRP A 344 -0.27 27.96 -0.11
C TRP A 344 0.46 29.13 -0.76
N ALA A 345 1.79 29.14 -0.62
CA ALA A 345 2.70 30.04 -1.30
C ALA A 345 3.58 29.27 -2.29
N THR A 346 3.69 29.77 -3.53
CA THR A 346 4.68 29.29 -4.51
C THR A 346 6.07 29.81 -4.15
N ILE A 347 7.09 28.95 -4.23
CA ILE A 347 8.49 29.36 -4.04
C ILE A 347 8.88 30.32 -5.18
N SER A 348 9.02 31.61 -4.86
CA SER A 348 9.22 32.70 -5.81
C SER A 348 10.32 33.69 -5.36
N ASP A 349 11.42 33.17 -4.84
CA ASP A 349 12.57 33.99 -4.40
C ASP A 349 13.36 34.54 -5.60
N SER A 350 13.83 35.79 -5.53
CA SER A 350 14.64 36.39 -6.60
C SER A 350 16.00 35.73 -6.76
N THR A 351 16.58 35.17 -5.69
CA THR A 351 17.83 34.38 -5.73
C THR A 351 17.68 33.03 -6.43
N LYS A 352 16.44 32.60 -6.71
CA LYS A 352 16.09 31.40 -7.48
C LYS A 352 15.62 31.73 -8.91
N LYS A 353 15.70 32.99 -9.33
CA LYS A 353 15.25 33.48 -10.64
C LYS A 353 16.39 34.17 -11.37
N GLU A 354 16.38 34.06 -12.69
CA GLU A 354 17.38 34.64 -13.59
C GLU A 354 16.69 35.10 -14.89
N ASN A 355 17.46 35.63 -15.84
CA ASN A 355 16.97 36.06 -17.16
C ASN A 355 15.83 37.10 -17.13
N PHE A 356 15.84 38.00 -16.13
CA PHE A 356 14.86 39.07 -15.97
C PHE A 356 14.76 39.98 -17.21
N ARG A 357 13.53 40.26 -17.66
CA ARG A 357 13.24 41.16 -18.79
C ARG A 357 12.05 42.07 -18.45
N PRO A 358 11.98 43.30 -18.98
CA PRO A 358 10.80 44.15 -18.86
C PRO A 358 9.62 43.56 -19.66
N VAL A 359 8.40 43.71 -19.15
CA VAL A 359 7.17 43.27 -19.83
C VAL A 359 6.57 44.43 -20.63
N ASP A 360 6.12 44.15 -21.85
CA ASP A 360 5.27 45.07 -22.61
C ASP A 360 3.85 45.10 -22.01
N GLY A 361 3.60 46.11 -21.17
CA GLY A 361 2.31 46.31 -20.54
C GLY A 361 1.16 46.57 -21.52
N THR A 362 1.41 47.27 -22.63
CA THR A 362 0.33 47.62 -23.59
C THR A 362 -0.06 46.41 -24.42
N GLY A 363 0.91 45.63 -24.92
CA GLY A 363 0.63 44.35 -25.57
C GLY A 363 -0.02 43.33 -24.64
N LEU A 364 0.34 43.32 -23.35
CA LEU A 364 -0.29 42.49 -22.32
C LEU A 364 -1.77 42.89 -22.10
N LEU A 365 -2.08 44.19 -21.99
CA LEU A 365 -3.46 44.66 -21.84
C LEU A 365 -4.33 44.36 -23.06
N GLN A 366 -3.78 44.49 -24.27
CA GLN A 366 -4.47 44.10 -25.50
C GLN A 366 -4.83 42.60 -25.50
N LYS A 367 -3.88 41.74 -25.10
CA LYS A 367 -4.11 40.29 -24.96
C LYS A 367 -5.19 39.96 -23.92
N ILE A 368 -5.19 40.63 -22.76
CA ILE A 368 -6.24 40.44 -21.73
C ILE A 368 -7.60 40.95 -22.24
N GLY A 369 -7.65 42.12 -22.88
CA GLY A 369 -8.89 42.70 -23.40
C GLY A 369 -9.54 41.88 -24.51
N ALA A 370 -8.75 41.12 -25.28
CA ALA A 370 -9.23 40.17 -26.28
C ALA A 370 -9.54 38.76 -25.71
N MET A 371 -9.20 38.48 -24.45
CA MET A 371 -9.34 37.15 -23.85
C MET A 371 -10.79 36.85 -23.52
N ARG A 372 -11.26 35.66 -23.94
CA ARG A 372 -12.57 35.15 -23.55
C ARG A 372 -12.59 34.83 -22.06
N VAL A 373 -13.38 35.60 -21.31
CA VAL A 373 -13.72 35.34 -19.90
C VAL A 373 -15.21 35.03 -19.77
N GLY A 374 -15.58 34.16 -18.84
CA GLY A 374 -16.97 33.79 -18.64
C GLY A 374 -17.22 33.04 -17.34
N THR A 375 -18.40 32.45 -17.24
CA THR A 375 -18.79 31.61 -16.10
C THR A 375 -19.03 30.18 -16.54
N TRP A 376 -18.55 29.22 -15.75
CA TRP A 376 -18.57 27.81 -16.10
C TRP A 376 -18.69 26.93 -14.85
N ASN A 377 -18.87 25.63 -15.05
CA ASN A 377 -18.85 24.60 -14.01
C ASN A 377 -18.12 23.37 -14.54
N TYR A 378 -17.42 22.64 -13.68
CA TYR A 378 -16.82 21.37 -14.10
C TYR A 378 -17.93 20.35 -14.45
N LYS A 379 -17.63 19.43 -15.38
CA LYS A 379 -18.51 18.30 -15.68
C LYS A 379 -18.81 17.53 -14.38
N GLY A 380 -20.09 17.29 -14.09
CA GLY A 380 -20.54 16.66 -12.84
C GLY A 380 -20.77 17.61 -11.65
N GLN A 381 -20.33 18.88 -11.72
CA GLN A 381 -20.60 19.88 -10.67
C GLN A 381 -21.88 20.67 -10.98
N ALA A 382 -23.05 20.09 -10.75
CA ALA A 382 -24.31 20.82 -10.83
C ALA A 382 -24.40 21.86 -9.70
N GLY A 383 -24.87 23.07 -10.00
CA GLY A 383 -25.08 24.15 -9.02
C GLY A 383 -23.83 24.93 -8.57
N ILE A 384 -22.62 24.41 -8.80
CA ILE A 384 -21.37 25.14 -8.48
C ILE A 384 -20.97 26.00 -9.69
N ARG A 385 -20.62 27.27 -9.49
CA ARG A 385 -20.19 28.19 -10.55
C ARG A 385 -18.80 28.77 -10.28
N HIS A 386 -17.98 28.79 -11.33
CA HIS A 386 -16.65 29.36 -11.38
C HIS A 386 -16.62 30.51 -12.40
N TYR A 387 -15.67 31.42 -12.25
CA TYR A 387 -15.46 32.61 -13.09
C TYR A 387 -14.01 32.63 -13.57
N GLY A 388 -13.77 32.93 -14.85
CA GLY A 388 -12.42 33.09 -15.39
C GLY A 388 -12.28 32.73 -16.87
N PRO A 389 -11.06 32.81 -17.42
CA PRO A 389 -10.73 32.29 -18.74
C PRO A 389 -10.64 30.75 -18.73
N MET A 390 -10.54 30.15 -19.91
CA MET A 390 -10.12 28.74 -20.05
C MET A 390 -8.59 28.65 -20.19
N ALA A 391 -7.99 27.52 -19.81
CA ALA A 391 -6.54 27.31 -19.92
C ALA A 391 -6.04 27.50 -21.36
N GLN A 392 -6.80 27.04 -22.35
CA GLN A 392 -6.50 27.23 -23.78
C GLN A 392 -6.38 28.70 -24.17
N ASP A 393 -7.32 29.54 -23.69
CA ASP A 393 -7.36 30.97 -24.03
C ASP A 393 -6.16 31.72 -23.39
N PHE A 394 -5.80 31.36 -22.16
CA PHE A 394 -4.62 31.91 -21.48
C PHE A 394 -3.31 31.45 -22.12
N PHE A 395 -3.20 30.14 -22.44
CA PHE A 395 -2.02 29.55 -23.08
C PHE A 395 -1.80 30.10 -24.49
N ALA A 396 -2.85 30.31 -25.28
CA ALA A 396 -2.74 30.96 -26.59
C ALA A 396 -2.24 32.41 -26.51
N ALA A 397 -2.56 33.14 -25.43
CA ALA A 397 -2.15 34.53 -25.23
C ALA A 397 -0.74 34.66 -24.62
N PHE A 398 -0.39 33.83 -23.64
CA PHE A 398 0.80 33.99 -22.79
C PHE A 398 1.73 32.76 -22.76
N GLY A 399 1.28 31.61 -23.26
CA GLY A 399 2.03 30.35 -23.22
C GLY A 399 3.23 30.29 -24.17
N HIS A 400 3.27 31.14 -25.20
CA HIS A 400 4.39 31.24 -26.14
C HIS A 400 4.74 32.71 -26.41
N ASP A 401 5.94 33.13 -25.98
CA ASP A 401 6.46 34.50 -26.14
C ASP A 401 7.73 34.56 -27.02
N GLY A 402 8.15 33.42 -27.58
CA GLY A 402 9.39 33.26 -28.35
C GLY A 402 10.63 33.05 -27.49
N LEU A 403 10.52 33.05 -26.16
CA LEU A 403 11.61 32.78 -25.22
C LEU A 403 11.47 31.41 -24.56
N GLY A 404 10.23 30.95 -24.34
CA GLY A 404 9.95 29.64 -23.79
C GLY A 404 8.51 29.18 -23.99
N THR A 405 8.10 28.22 -23.18
CA THR A 405 6.71 27.80 -23.03
C THR A 405 6.28 27.96 -21.58
N ILE A 406 5.14 28.61 -21.33
CA ILE A 406 4.59 28.89 -20.00
C ILE A 406 3.28 28.13 -19.85
N GLY A 407 3.19 27.20 -18.89
CA GLY A 407 2.02 26.36 -18.69
C GLY A 407 1.71 25.41 -19.85
N CYS A 408 0.44 25.06 -20.02
CA CYS A 408 -0.07 24.29 -21.17
C CYS A 408 -1.54 24.64 -21.45
N ASP A 409 -2.09 24.13 -22.55
CA ASP A 409 -3.47 24.38 -22.98
C ASP A 409 -4.55 23.74 -22.08
N THR A 410 -4.17 22.90 -21.12
CA THR A 410 -5.07 22.13 -20.25
C THR A 410 -4.98 22.49 -18.77
N LEU A 411 -3.98 23.28 -18.35
CA LEU A 411 -3.75 23.68 -16.96
C LEU A 411 -3.52 25.19 -16.87
N LEU A 412 -4.12 25.83 -15.87
CA LEU A 412 -3.85 27.23 -15.52
C LEU A 412 -3.11 27.28 -14.19
N GLU A 413 -1.85 27.70 -14.22
CA GLU A 413 -1.02 27.83 -13.02
C GLU A 413 -1.31 29.17 -12.32
N ASN A 414 -1.50 29.13 -11.00
CA ASN A 414 -2.04 30.27 -10.25
C ASN A 414 -1.01 31.39 -10.00
N HIS A 415 0.29 31.07 -9.89
CA HIS A 415 1.36 32.06 -9.78
C HIS A 415 1.51 32.86 -11.08
N ASP A 416 1.51 32.20 -12.23
CA ASP A 416 1.59 32.82 -13.56
C ASP A 416 0.36 33.68 -13.85
N PHE A 417 -0.84 33.16 -13.58
CA PHE A 417 -2.09 33.93 -13.70
C PHE A 417 -2.08 35.18 -12.78
N THR A 418 -1.61 35.03 -11.54
CA THR A 418 -1.48 36.17 -10.60
C THR A 418 -0.43 37.17 -11.07
N ALA A 419 0.71 36.72 -11.60
CA ALA A 419 1.80 37.58 -12.08
C ALA A 419 1.38 38.40 -13.32
N VAL A 420 0.70 37.77 -14.29
CA VAL A 420 0.12 38.46 -15.45
C VAL A 420 -0.92 39.49 -14.99
N THR A 421 -1.79 39.12 -14.04
CA THR A 421 -2.81 40.03 -13.49
C THR A 421 -2.19 41.24 -12.77
N PHE A 422 -1.16 41.04 -11.95
CA PHE A 422 -0.46 42.14 -11.27
C PHE A 422 0.26 43.06 -12.27
N THR A 423 0.86 42.48 -13.31
CA THR A 423 1.50 43.24 -14.39
C THR A 423 0.47 44.06 -15.19
N ALA A 424 -0.73 43.51 -15.42
CA ALA A 424 -1.86 44.25 -16.00
C ALA A 424 -2.27 45.45 -15.14
N VAL A 425 -2.35 45.28 -13.82
CA VAL A 425 -2.65 46.39 -12.90
C VAL A 425 -1.60 47.50 -12.99
N GLN A 426 -0.30 47.17 -13.04
CA GLN A 426 0.74 48.18 -13.25
C GLN A 426 0.62 48.91 -14.60
N ALA A 427 0.31 48.18 -15.68
CA ALA A 427 0.08 48.78 -17.00
C ALA A 427 -1.13 49.72 -17.00
N LEU A 428 -2.25 49.31 -16.38
CA LEU A 428 -3.47 50.13 -16.26
C LEU A 428 -3.25 51.39 -15.43
N ILE A 429 -2.45 51.32 -14.35
CA ILE A 429 -2.08 52.51 -13.56
C ILE A 429 -1.34 53.52 -14.45
N LYS A 430 -0.36 53.06 -15.23
CA LYS A 430 0.43 53.90 -16.14
C LYS A 430 -0.42 54.54 -17.24
N GLU A 431 -1.31 53.79 -17.88
CA GLU A 431 -2.25 54.34 -18.88
C GLU A 431 -3.23 55.33 -18.24
N ASN A 432 -3.70 55.08 -17.02
CA ASN A 432 -4.59 55.98 -16.28
C ASN A 432 -3.91 57.31 -15.92
N GLU A 433 -2.63 57.29 -15.53
CA GLU A 433 -1.81 58.49 -15.29
C GLU A 433 -1.60 59.30 -16.57
N GLN A 434 -1.32 58.63 -17.70
CA GLN A 434 -1.18 59.27 -19.01
C GLN A 434 -2.49 59.95 -19.45
N LEU A 435 -3.63 59.24 -19.32
CA LEU A 435 -4.96 59.79 -19.62
C LEU A 435 -5.31 60.98 -18.72
N LYS A 436 -4.98 60.94 -17.42
CA LYS A 436 -5.14 62.09 -16.51
C LYS A 436 -4.31 63.30 -16.95
N ALA A 437 -3.05 63.09 -17.33
CA ALA A 437 -2.18 64.16 -17.83
C ALA A 437 -2.70 64.75 -19.14
N GLU A 438 -3.21 63.92 -20.06
CA GLU A 438 -3.82 64.40 -21.30
C GLU A 438 -5.12 65.16 -21.05
N ILE A 439 -5.98 64.72 -20.13
CA ILE A 439 -7.19 65.46 -19.72
C ILE A 439 -6.82 66.85 -19.16
N VAL A 440 -5.75 66.96 -18.37
CA VAL A 440 -5.25 68.27 -17.89
C VAL A 440 -4.76 69.13 -19.05
N ARG A 441 -4.00 68.56 -20.00
CA ARG A 441 -3.54 69.27 -21.21
C ARG A 441 -4.71 69.79 -22.04
N LEU A 442 -5.67 68.92 -22.38
CA LEU A 442 -6.84 69.24 -23.18
C LEU A 442 -7.75 70.28 -22.52
N LYS A 443 -7.93 70.24 -21.19
CA LYS A 443 -8.65 71.29 -20.46
C LYS A 443 -7.93 72.65 -20.55
N ALA A 444 -6.61 72.66 -20.47
CA ALA A 444 -5.82 73.89 -20.64
C ALA A 444 -5.85 74.41 -22.09
N ASP A 445 -5.86 73.52 -23.08
CA ASP A 445 -6.04 73.88 -24.50
C ASP A 445 -7.44 74.46 -24.78
N ALA A 446 -8.49 73.85 -24.23
CA ALA A 446 -9.86 74.34 -24.34
C ALA A 446 -10.01 75.75 -23.73
N ALA A 447 -9.51 75.97 -22.51
CA ALA A 447 -9.55 77.29 -21.86
C ALA A 447 -8.79 78.38 -22.66
N ARG A 448 -7.70 78.00 -23.34
CA ARG A 448 -6.99 78.90 -24.28
C ARG A 448 -7.80 79.20 -25.53
N ALA A 449 -8.50 78.20 -26.08
CA ALA A 449 -9.36 78.36 -27.24
C ALA A 449 -10.56 79.30 -26.94
N ASP A 450 -11.26 79.07 -25.83
CA ASP A 450 -12.39 79.92 -25.39
C ASP A 450 -11.96 81.36 -25.16
N SER A 451 -10.82 81.57 -24.49
CA SER A 451 -10.24 82.91 -24.29
C SER A 451 -9.96 83.63 -25.61
N ARG A 452 -9.50 82.88 -26.64
CA ARG A 452 -9.22 83.42 -27.98
C ARG A 452 -10.49 83.65 -28.79
N LEU A 453 -11.52 82.83 -28.61
CA LEU A 453 -12.85 83.02 -29.21
C LEU A 453 -13.48 84.32 -28.68
N ASN A 454 -13.53 84.47 -27.35
CA ASN A 454 -14.04 85.68 -26.68
C ASN A 454 -13.28 86.94 -27.13
N ALA A 455 -11.96 86.87 -27.31
CA ALA A 455 -11.17 87.98 -27.83
C ALA A 455 -11.55 88.33 -29.28
N LEU A 456 -11.78 87.33 -30.15
CA LEU A 456 -12.22 87.53 -31.53
C LEU A 456 -13.65 88.10 -31.62
N GLU A 457 -14.58 87.63 -30.80
CA GLU A 457 -15.94 88.16 -30.71
C GLU A 457 -15.94 89.63 -30.29
N ASN A 458 -15.15 90.00 -29.26
CA ASN A 458 -14.96 91.38 -28.85
C ASN A 458 -14.37 92.26 -29.97
N VAL A 459 -13.42 91.75 -30.76
CA VAL A 459 -12.89 92.48 -31.93
C VAL A 459 -13.94 92.63 -33.04
N LEU A 460 -14.80 91.63 -33.25
CA LEU A 460 -15.90 91.69 -34.21
C LEU A 460 -16.99 92.68 -33.79
N LEU A 461 -17.38 92.69 -32.51
CA LEU A 461 -18.29 93.67 -31.91
C LEU A 461 -17.77 95.10 -32.12
N ASN A 462 -16.53 95.37 -31.70
CA ASN A 462 -15.88 96.67 -31.89
C ASN A 462 -15.82 97.10 -33.38
N LYS A 463 -15.55 96.18 -34.30
CA LYS A 463 -15.60 96.47 -35.75
C LYS A 463 -17.02 96.80 -36.22
N LYS A 464 -18.02 96.05 -35.75
CA LYS A 464 -19.44 96.23 -36.11
C LYS A 464 -19.96 97.60 -35.66
N GLU A 465 -19.62 98.02 -34.43
CA GLU A 465 -19.91 99.36 -33.91
C GLU A 465 -19.25 100.47 -34.71
N ARG A 466 -17.96 100.32 -35.07
CA ARG A 466 -17.26 101.32 -35.91
C ARG A 466 -17.89 101.43 -37.30
N VAL A 467 -18.33 100.33 -37.91
CA VAL A 467 -19.02 100.35 -39.20
C VAL A 467 -20.40 101.01 -39.11
N SER A 468 -21.18 100.77 -38.05
CA SER A 468 -22.47 101.45 -37.86
C SER A 468 -22.31 102.94 -37.53
N ALA A 469 -21.25 103.33 -36.82
CA ALA A 469 -20.91 104.74 -36.58
C ALA A 469 -20.52 105.48 -37.88
N VAL A 470 -19.81 104.83 -38.80
CA VAL A 470 -19.52 105.38 -40.14
C VAL A 470 -20.79 105.48 -40.99
N ARG A 471 -21.69 104.48 -40.93
CA ARG A 471 -22.99 104.51 -41.61
C ARG A 471 -23.97 105.57 -41.10
N ARG A 472 -23.77 106.12 -39.90
CA ARG A 472 -24.55 107.26 -39.36
C ARG A 472 -23.97 108.64 -39.70
N LYS A 473 -22.82 108.69 -40.40
CA LYS A 473 -22.15 109.94 -40.84
C LYS A 473 -22.16 110.13 -42.37
N ARG A 474 -22.99 109.34 -43.06
CA ARG A 474 -23.41 109.52 -44.44
C ARG A 474 -24.94 109.55 -44.45
#